data_AF-A0A1L0D768-F1
#
_entry.id   AF-A0A1L0D768-F1
#
_cell.length_a   1.000
_cell.length_b   1.000
_cell.length_c   1.000
_cell.angle_alpha   90.00
_cell.angle_beta   90.00
_cell.angle_gamma   90.00
#
_symmetry.space_group_name_H-M   'P 1'
#
loop_
_entity.id
_entity.type
_entity.pdbx_description
1 polymer ?
#
loop_
_entity_poly.entity_id
_entity_poly.type
_entity_poly.pdbx_seq_one_letter_code
_entity_poly.pdbx_strand_id
1 'polypeptide(L)'
;MLSMFRQLAPRLAFQTRTLVSTTVLMAKTIDADKAKLKQLRQSLKEEKAVLAKLRSQHKKVTDKHKQLQSKRKAEEAEKKTLAKAFKPYRKVTGLNIFIKEKVGHGATIATVGKEWSYLTESEKEEFQKKADAVNQENLKIWKPKPSPPTNQYAAFVKEKWVNDGRDFSEISKELASQWRSLTDVQKSAYAPSSEEKAEYTEKLEAWKAERIKLYKAKETAA
;
A
#
# COMPACT_ATOMS: atom_id res chain seq x y z
N MET A 1 1.91 -7.12 128.07
CA MET A 1 2.10 -7.01 126.62
C MET A 1 2.58 -8.37 126.12
N LEU A 2 1.68 -9.21 125.59
CA LEU A 2 1.53 -9.55 124.16
C LEU A 2 2.87 -10.01 123.53
N SER A 3 3.07 -11.32 123.31
CA SER A 3 2.63 -12.09 122.10
C SER A 3 3.50 -11.73 120.88
N MET A 4 4.06 -12.62 120.06
CA MET A 4 4.12 -14.08 119.95
C MET A 4 5.09 -14.38 118.78
N PHE A 5 5.78 -15.53 118.85
CA PHE A 5 6.01 -16.53 117.79
C PHE A 5 6.90 -16.30 116.53
N ARG A 6 7.86 -17.25 116.41
CA ARG A 6 8.20 -18.18 115.28
C ARG A 6 8.69 -17.58 113.94
N GLN A 7 9.51 -18.26 113.11
CA GLN A 7 10.39 -19.44 113.13
C GLN A 7 11.08 -19.50 111.73
N LEU A 8 12.22 -20.20 111.65
CA LEU A 8 12.76 -20.97 110.50
C LEU A 8 13.38 -20.25 109.27
N ALA A 9 14.63 -20.65 108.97
CA ALA A 9 15.41 -20.45 107.74
C ALA A 9 14.92 -21.34 106.58
N PRO A 10 15.63 -21.56 105.44
CA PRO A 10 16.70 -20.86 104.69
C PRO A 10 16.33 -20.69 103.17
N ARG A 11 17.17 -20.11 102.28
CA ARG A 11 17.38 -20.57 100.87
C ARG A 11 18.24 -19.66 99.97
N LEU A 12 19.03 -20.35 99.15
CA LEU A 12 19.79 -19.93 97.96
C LEU A 12 18.97 -19.03 97.01
N ALA A 13 19.57 -17.93 96.52
CA ALA A 13 19.05 -17.16 95.40
C ALA A 13 19.86 -17.44 94.13
N PHE A 14 19.21 -18.19 93.24
CA PHE A 14 19.57 -18.55 91.89
C PHE A 14 20.00 -17.34 91.01
N GLN A 15 21.01 -17.58 90.16
CA GLN A 15 21.22 -16.84 88.92
C GLN A 15 20.02 -17.08 87.98
N THR A 16 19.21 -16.05 87.72
CA THR A 16 18.36 -16.01 86.52
C THR A 16 18.23 -14.56 86.03
N ARG A 17 19.23 -14.09 85.29
CA ARG A 17 19.07 -12.95 84.38
C ARG A 17 19.84 -13.27 83.11
N THR A 18 19.13 -13.70 82.07
CA THR A 18 19.50 -13.57 80.62
C THR A 18 18.52 -14.34 79.72
N LEU A 19 17.21 -14.11 79.79
CA LEU A 19 16.26 -14.67 78.80
C LEU A 19 15.10 -13.71 78.45
N VAL A 20 15.39 -12.41 78.26
CA VAL A 20 14.36 -11.42 77.82
C VAL A 20 14.78 -10.66 76.55
N SER A 21 16.04 -10.75 76.13
CA SER A 21 16.56 -9.94 75.01
C SER A 21 16.35 -10.57 73.62
N THR A 22 16.37 -11.91 73.52
CA THR A 22 16.25 -12.63 72.24
C THR A 22 14.83 -12.62 71.67
N THR A 23 13.80 -12.65 72.51
CA THR A 23 12.39 -12.63 72.07
C THR A 23 11.96 -11.27 71.52
N VAL A 24 12.47 -10.17 72.07
CA VAL A 24 12.17 -8.80 71.61
C VAL A 24 12.87 -8.49 70.28
N LEU A 25 14.11 -8.97 70.08
CA LEU A 25 14.81 -8.83 68.80
C LEU A 25 14.16 -9.66 67.70
N MET A 26 13.74 -10.90 68.00
CA MET A 26 12.98 -11.77 67.08
C MET A 26 11.60 -11.18 66.72
N ALA A 27 10.89 -10.57 67.67
CA ALA A 27 9.61 -9.91 67.41
C ALA A 27 9.75 -8.70 66.47
N LYS A 28 10.79 -7.88 66.65
CA LYS A 28 11.07 -6.72 65.77
C LYS A 28 11.45 -7.14 64.35
N THR A 29 12.20 -8.24 64.18
CA THR A 29 12.51 -8.78 62.84
C THR A 29 11.27 -9.36 62.18
N ILE A 30 10.41 -10.06 62.93
CA ILE A 30 9.13 -10.59 62.44
C ILE A 30 8.20 -9.46 61.96
N ASP A 31 8.12 -8.34 62.68
CA ASP A 31 7.27 -7.21 62.28
C ASP A 31 7.84 -6.42 61.09
N ALA A 32 9.16 -6.29 61.00
CA ALA A 32 9.83 -5.74 59.82
C ALA A 32 9.62 -6.63 58.57
N ASP A 33 9.66 -7.94 58.73
CA ASP A 33 9.43 -8.89 57.64
C ASP A 33 7.95 -8.93 57.24
N LYS A 34 7.00 -8.80 58.16
CA LYS A 34 5.58 -8.59 57.85
C LYS A 34 5.34 -7.31 57.05
N ALA A 35 6.04 -6.21 57.39
CA ALA A 35 5.95 -4.96 56.66
C ALA A 35 6.49 -5.08 55.22
N LYS A 36 7.65 -5.73 55.03
CA LYS A 36 8.19 -6.07 53.70
C LYS A 36 7.25 -6.96 52.91
N LEU A 37 6.66 -7.97 53.53
CA LEU A 37 5.73 -8.90 52.89
C LEU A 37 4.44 -8.18 52.45
N LYS A 38 3.97 -7.19 53.22
CA LYS A 38 2.86 -6.32 52.83
C LYS A 38 3.22 -5.43 51.62
N GLN A 39 4.41 -4.83 51.61
CA GLN A 39 4.90 -4.04 50.47
C GLN A 39 5.02 -4.90 49.20
N LEU A 40 5.61 -6.09 49.30
CA LEU A 40 5.73 -7.04 48.18
C LEU A 40 4.37 -7.51 47.64
N ARG A 41 3.37 -7.69 48.51
CA ARG A 41 2.00 -8.01 48.08
C ARG A 41 1.34 -6.85 47.33
N GLN A 42 1.63 -5.63 47.76
CA GLN A 42 1.10 -4.43 47.11
C GLN A 42 1.75 -4.21 45.73
N SER A 43 3.08 -4.34 45.63
CA SER A 43 3.78 -4.26 44.35
C SER A 43 3.32 -5.35 43.38
N LEU A 44 3.15 -6.60 43.85
CA LEU A 44 2.58 -7.69 43.04
C LEU A 44 1.18 -7.39 42.51
N LYS A 45 0.36 -6.67 43.29
CA LYS A 45 -1.00 -6.28 42.86
C LYS A 45 -0.93 -5.21 41.77
N GLU A 46 -0.06 -4.23 41.93
CA GLU A 46 0.17 -3.16 40.95
C GLU A 46 0.76 -3.70 39.64
N GLU A 47 1.77 -4.55 39.71
CA GLU A 47 2.37 -5.22 38.54
C GLU A 47 1.35 -6.08 37.78
N LYS A 48 0.49 -6.83 38.49
CA LYS A 48 -0.60 -7.58 37.85
C LYS A 48 -1.60 -6.68 37.14
N ALA A 49 -1.92 -5.52 37.71
CA ALA A 49 -2.81 -4.54 37.08
C ALA A 49 -2.18 -3.93 35.82
N VAL A 50 -0.88 -3.58 35.88
CA VAL A 50 -0.11 -3.11 34.72
C VAL A 50 -0.05 -4.17 33.63
N LEU A 51 0.22 -5.42 34.00
CA LEU A 51 0.28 -6.55 33.07
C LEU A 51 -1.07 -6.81 32.40
N ALA A 52 -2.18 -6.73 33.14
CA ALA A 52 -3.52 -6.81 32.58
C ALA A 52 -3.80 -5.68 31.57
N LYS A 53 -3.39 -4.45 31.90
CA LYS A 53 -3.50 -3.29 30.99
C LYS A 53 -2.68 -3.49 29.72
N LEU A 54 -1.42 -3.90 29.84
CA LEU A 54 -0.53 -4.18 28.71
C LEU A 54 -1.08 -5.30 27.82
N ARG A 55 -1.60 -6.40 28.40
CA ARG A 55 -2.26 -7.47 27.64
C ARG A 55 -3.46 -6.95 26.84
N SER A 56 -4.28 -6.10 27.46
CA SER A 56 -5.44 -5.50 26.77
C SER A 56 -5.04 -4.58 25.62
N GLN A 57 -3.97 -3.79 25.80
CA GLN A 57 -3.42 -2.92 24.78
C GLN A 57 -2.81 -3.72 23.63
N HIS A 58 -2.00 -4.73 23.95
CA HIS A 58 -1.40 -5.63 22.97
C HIS A 58 -2.49 -6.30 22.12
N LYS A 59 -3.55 -6.84 22.73
CA LYS A 59 -4.68 -7.43 22.01
C LYS A 59 -5.32 -6.43 21.03
N LYS A 60 -5.59 -5.19 21.47
CA LYS A 60 -6.13 -4.13 20.60
C LYS A 60 -5.21 -3.83 19.41
N VAL A 61 -3.90 -3.77 19.65
CA VAL A 61 -2.91 -3.51 18.59
C VAL A 61 -2.84 -4.68 17.61
N THR A 62 -2.85 -5.92 18.09
CA THR A 62 -2.83 -7.11 17.22
C THR A 62 -4.09 -7.19 16.37
N ASP A 63 -5.25 -6.89 16.93
CA ASP A 63 -6.52 -6.93 16.19
C ASP A 63 -6.55 -5.82 15.12
N LYS A 64 -6.11 -4.60 15.47
CA LYS A 64 -5.94 -3.52 14.50
C LYS A 64 -4.96 -3.88 13.38
N HIS A 65 -3.84 -4.52 13.70
CA HIS A 65 -2.87 -4.93 12.69
C HIS A 65 -3.45 -5.97 11.74
N LYS A 66 -4.17 -6.98 12.26
CA LYS A 66 -4.87 -7.98 11.43
C LYS A 66 -5.89 -7.33 10.50
N GLN A 67 -6.70 -6.40 11.01
CA GLN A 67 -7.70 -5.67 10.22
C GLN A 67 -7.04 -4.79 9.14
N LEU A 68 -5.95 -4.10 9.46
CA LEU A 68 -5.21 -3.31 8.47
C LEU A 68 -4.58 -4.19 7.40
N GLN A 69 -4.07 -5.35 7.79
CA GLN A 69 -3.46 -6.29 6.85
C GLN A 69 -4.50 -6.90 5.90
N SER A 70 -5.69 -7.25 6.39
CA SER A 70 -6.79 -7.74 5.53
C SER A 70 -7.29 -6.65 4.58
N LYS A 71 -7.45 -5.41 5.07
CA LYS A 71 -7.81 -4.25 4.23
C LYS A 71 -6.79 -4.00 3.12
N ARG A 72 -5.50 -3.98 3.45
CA ARG A 72 -4.42 -3.81 2.47
C ARG A 72 -4.44 -4.91 1.41
N LYS A 73 -4.65 -6.16 1.80
CA LYS A 73 -4.76 -7.28 0.84
C LYS A 73 -5.96 -7.13 -0.10
N ALA A 74 -7.12 -6.70 0.41
CA ALA A 74 -8.30 -6.44 -0.41
C ALA A 74 -8.07 -5.27 -1.38
N GLU A 75 -7.54 -4.14 -0.90
CA GLU A 75 -7.19 -2.99 -1.74
C GLU A 75 -6.16 -3.36 -2.81
N GLU A 76 -5.17 -4.19 -2.49
CA GLU A 76 -4.17 -4.64 -3.44
C GLU A 76 -4.77 -5.59 -4.50
N ALA A 77 -5.71 -6.46 -4.11
CA ALA A 77 -6.45 -7.31 -5.03
C ALA A 77 -7.33 -6.48 -5.98
N GLU A 78 -8.04 -5.47 -5.46
CA GLU A 78 -8.82 -4.53 -6.27
C GLU A 78 -7.94 -3.70 -7.21
N LYS A 79 -6.80 -3.20 -6.73
CA LYS A 79 -5.82 -2.52 -7.59
C LYS A 79 -5.32 -3.42 -8.71
N LYS A 80 -5.09 -4.70 -8.44
CA LYS A 80 -4.67 -5.69 -9.45
C LYS A 80 -5.77 -5.95 -10.48
N THR A 81 -7.04 -6.06 -10.08
CA THR A 81 -8.15 -6.25 -11.03
C THR A 81 -8.36 -5.00 -11.89
N LEU A 82 -8.30 -3.81 -11.28
CA LEU A 82 -8.38 -2.53 -12.01
C LEU A 82 -7.19 -2.36 -12.98
N ALA A 83 -5.97 -2.71 -12.57
CA ALA A 83 -4.81 -2.65 -13.46
C ALA A 83 -4.94 -3.60 -14.67
N LYS A 84 -5.54 -4.78 -14.49
CA LYS A 84 -5.86 -5.69 -15.58
C LYS A 84 -6.94 -5.11 -16.50
N ALA A 85 -8.00 -4.53 -15.94
CA ALA A 85 -9.10 -3.92 -16.69
C ALA A 85 -8.65 -2.71 -17.53
N PHE A 86 -7.74 -1.89 -17.00
CA PHE A 86 -7.25 -0.68 -17.66
C PHE A 86 -6.06 -0.91 -18.60
N LYS A 87 -5.57 -2.14 -18.73
CA LYS A 87 -4.45 -2.46 -19.62
C LYS A 87 -4.79 -2.09 -21.07
N PRO A 88 -3.98 -1.24 -21.74
CA PRO A 88 -4.29 -0.78 -23.10
C PRO A 88 -4.36 -1.96 -24.08
N TYR A 89 -5.24 -1.85 -25.07
CA TYR A 89 -5.32 -2.83 -26.15
C TYR A 89 -3.99 -2.87 -26.91
N ARG A 90 -3.45 -4.07 -27.07
CA ARG A 90 -2.24 -4.30 -27.88
C ARG A 90 -2.68 -4.72 -29.27
N LYS A 91 -2.29 -3.94 -30.27
CA LYS A 91 -2.59 -4.24 -31.67
C LYS A 91 -1.96 -5.58 -32.06
N VAL A 92 -2.72 -6.34 -32.83
CA VAL A 92 -2.28 -7.57 -33.48
C VAL A 92 -1.50 -7.18 -34.73
N THR A 93 -0.36 -7.81 -34.99
CA THR A 93 0.45 -7.58 -36.20
C THR A 93 0.13 -8.63 -37.27
N GLY A 94 0.56 -8.39 -38.51
CA GLY A 94 0.45 -9.41 -39.57
C GLY A 94 1.06 -10.75 -39.17
N LEU A 95 2.22 -10.74 -38.52
CA LEU A 95 2.85 -11.95 -37.97
C LEU A 95 1.95 -12.69 -36.96
N ASN A 96 1.25 -11.97 -36.07
CA ASN A 96 0.36 -12.62 -35.11
C ASN A 96 -0.83 -13.31 -35.80
N ILE A 97 -1.37 -12.72 -36.86
CA ILE A 97 -2.41 -13.34 -37.69
C ILE A 97 -1.85 -14.58 -38.39
N PHE A 98 -0.68 -14.45 -39.01
CA PHE A 98 0.00 -15.56 -39.70
C PHE A 98 0.27 -16.74 -38.77
N ILE A 99 0.83 -16.47 -37.58
CA ILE A 99 1.06 -17.49 -36.55
C ILE A 99 -0.27 -18.13 -36.13
N LYS A 100 -1.32 -17.34 -35.90
CA LYS A 100 -2.62 -17.88 -35.49
C LYS A 100 -3.25 -18.78 -36.55
N GLU A 101 -3.17 -18.41 -37.82
CA GLU A 101 -3.65 -19.24 -38.94
C GLU A 101 -2.82 -20.52 -39.09
N LYS A 102 -1.48 -20.44 -39.05
CA LYS A 102 -0.59 -21.60 -39.29
C LYS A 102 -0.44 -22.56 -38.11
N VAL A 103 -0.32 -22.04 -36.88
CA VAL A 103 -0.28 -22.89 -35.67
C VAL A 103 -1.62 -23.57 -35.44
N GLY A 104 -2.72 -22.96 -35.87
CA GLY A 104 -4.04 -23.59 -35.92
C GLY A 104 -4.12 -24.84 -36.81
N HIS A 105 -3.12 -25.05 -37.68
CA HIS A 105 -2.98 -26.23 -38.54
C HIS A 105 -1.91 -27.22 -38.07
N GLY A 106 -1.49 -27.15 -36.80
CA GLY A 106 -0.58 -28.12 -36.19
C GLY A 106 0.92 -27.83 -36.37
N ALA A 107 1.28 -26.71 -36.99
CA ALA A 107 2.68 -26.28 -37.10
C ALA A 107 3.22 -25.73 -35.77
N THR A 108 4.50 -26.00 -35.47
CA THR A 108 5.16 -25.44 -34.28
C THR A 108 5.51 -23.96 -34.45
N ILE A 109 5.37 -23.16 -33.39
CA ILE A 109 5.64 -21.71 -33.44
C ILE A 109 7.04 -21.37 -33.99
N ALA A 110 8.04 -22.20 -33.67
CA ALA A 110 9.42 -22.00 -34.11
C ALA A 110 9.61 -22.17 -35.63
N THR A 111 8.86 -23.08 -36.27
CA THR A 111 8.93 -23.28 -37.73
C THR A 111 8.19 -22.16 -38.45
N VAL A 112 7.01 -21.78 -37.95
CA VAL A 112 6.19 -20.69 -38.51
C VAL A 112 6.92 -19.34 -38.46
N GLY A 113 7.68 -19.07 -37.40
CA GLY A 113 8.49 -17.85 -37.31
C GLY A 113 9.55 -17.76 -38.42
N LYS A 114 10.15 -18.88 -38.81
CA LYS A 114 11.10 -18.93 -39.94
C LYS A 114 10.37 -18.74 -41.27
N GLU A 115 9.23 -19.40 -41.47
CA GLU A 115 8.40 -19.25 -42.67
C GLU A 115 8.03 -17.79 -42.93
N TRP A 116 7.69 -17.01 -41.88
CA TRP A 116 7.41 -15.58 -42.02
C TRP A 116 8.58 -14.79 -42.61
N SER A 117 9.83 -15.16 -42.27
CA SER A 117 11.00 -14.46 -42.81
C SER A 117 11.17 -14.68 -44.31
N TYR A 118 10.72 -15.83 -44.82
CA TYR A 118 10.78 -16.19 -46.23
C TYR A 118 9.61 -15.65 -47.07
N LEU A 119 8.55 -15.14 -46.43
CA LEU A 119 7.45 -14.50 -47.15
C LEU A 119 7.91 -13.18 -47.79
N THR A 120 7.38 -12.94 -48.99
CA THR A 120 7.53 -11.68 -49.72
C THR A 120 6.84 -10.53 -48.99
N GLU A 121 7.22 -9.28 -49.30
CA GLU A 121 6.58 -8.10 -48.72
C GLU A 121 5.08 -8.06 -49.07
N SER A 122 4.70 -8.43 -50.29
CA SER A 122 3.30 -8.51 -50.72
C SER A 122 2.47 -9.49 -49.90
N GLU A 123 3.00 -10.68 -49.59
CA GLU A 123 2.29 -11.65 -48.74
C GLU A 123 2.16 -11.13 -47.31
N LYS A 124 3.22 -10.50 -46.78
CA LYS A 124 3.20 -9.88 -45.45
C LYS A 124 2.17 -8.76 -45.36
N GLU A 125 2.02 -7.97 -46.43
CA GLU A 125 1.00 -6.91 -46.52
C GLU A 125 -0.42 -7.45 -46.43
N GLU A 126 -0.72 -8.62 -47.01
CA GLU A 126 -2.06 -9.23 -46.90
C GLU A 126 -2.39 -9.57 -45.44
N PHE A 127 -1.44 -10.17 -44.73
CA PHE A 127 -1.61 -10.44 -43.29
C PHE A 127 -1.69 -9.15 -42.48
N GLN A 128 -0.97 -8.10 -42.88
CA GLN A 128 -1.04 -6.80 -42.23
C GLN A 128 -2.41 -6.15 -42.41
N LYS A 129 -3.00 -6.21 -43.62
CA LYS A 129 -4.38 -5.74 -43.89
C LYS A 129 -5.40 -6.48 -43.02
N LYS A 130 -5.29 -7.81 -42.91
CA LYS A 130 -6.12 -8.61 -41.99
C LYS A 130 -5.95 -8.16 -40.53
N ALA A 131 -4.70 -7.96 -40.10
CA ALA A 131 -4.40 -7.52 -38.74
C ALA A 131 -4.99 -6.13 -38.46
N ASP A 132 -4.92 -5.20 -39.42
CA ASP A 132 -5.48 -3.87 -39.30
C ASP A 132 -7.00 -3.89 -39.24
N ALA A 133 -7.67 -4.72 -40.04
CA ALA A 133 -9.12 -4.94 -39.94
C ALA A 133 -9.53 -5.45 -38.54
N VAL A 134 -8.83 -6.48 -38.02
CA VAL A 134 -9.06 -7.00 -36.67
C VAL A 134 -8.80 -5.94 -35.61
N ASN A 135 -7.75 -5.12 -35.78
CA ASN A 135 -7.44 -4.03 -34.87
C ASN A 135 -8.50 -2.94 -34.88
N GLN A 136 -9.06 -2.60 -36.04
CA GLN A 136 -10.14 -1.63 -36.16
C GLN A 136 -11.39 -2.10 -35.42
N GLU A 137 -11.81 -3.36 -35.61
CA GLU A 137 -12.94 -3.93 -34.87
C GLU A 137 -12.68 -3.97 -33.36
N ASN A 138 -11.49 -4.39 -32.96
CA ASN A 138 -11.12 -4.41 -31.54
C ASN A 138 -11.04 -3.02 -30.93
N LEU A 139 -10.63 -1.98 -31.67
CA LEU A 139 -10.59 -0.61 -31.17
C LEU A 139 -11.99 0.01 -30.98
N LYS A 140 -13.01 -0.47 -31.71
CA LYS A 140 -14.41 -0.09 -31.45
C LYS A 140 -14.88 -0.59 -30.09
N ILE A 141 -14.48 -1.82 -29.72
CA ILE A 141 -14.80 -2.44 -28.43
C ILE A 141 -13.93 -1.85 -27.32
N TRP A 142 -12.61 -1.82 -27.55
CA TRP A 142 -11.59 -1.41 -26.60
C TRP A 142 -11.10 0.00 -26.92
N LYS A 143 -11.97 0.98 -26.69
CA LYS A 143 -11.66 2.39 -26.92
C LYS A 143 -10.39 2.80 -26.16
N PRO A 144 -9.50 3.60 -26.79
CA PRO A 144 -8.32 4.12 -26.12
C PRO A 144 -8.70 5.05 -24.97
N LYS A 145 -7.80 5.19 -24.00
CA LYS A 145 -7.98 6.13 -22.89
C LYS A 145 -8.06 7.56 -23.44
N PRO A 146 -9.02 8.39 -23.01
CA PRO A 146 -9.07 9.80 -23.38
C PRO A 146 -7.75 10.51 -23.07
N SER A 147 -7.30 11.39 -23.97
CA SER A 147 -6.12 12.23 -23.74
C SER A 147 -6.45 13.35 -22.77
N PRO A 148 -5.55 13.70 -21.82
CA PRO A 148 -5.73 14.88 -20.99
C PRO A 148 -5.73 16.16 -21.83
N PRO A 149 -6.36 17.24 -21.34
CA PRO A 149 -6.31 18.54 -22.00
C PRO A 149 -4.86 19.04 -22.07
N THR A 150 -4.55 19.80 -23.12
CA THR A 150 -3.20 20.29 -23.38
C THR A 150 -2.74 21.20 -22.24
N ASN A 151 -1.53 20.96 -21.71
CA ASN A 151 -0.94 21.84 -20.71
C ASN A 151 -0.58 23.20 -21.33
N GLN A 152 -0.52 24.26 -20.52
CA GLN A 152 -0.16 25.63 -20.90
C GLN A 152 1.05 25.72 -21.82
N TYR A 153 2.17 25.11 -21.44
CA TYR A 153 3.38 25.13 -22.28
C TYR A 153 3.18 24.39 -23.61
N ALA A 154 2.47 23.26 -23.60
CA ALA A 154 2.21 22.51 -24.83
C ALA A 154 1.25 23.24 -25.78
N ALA A 155 0.30 24.00 -25.23
CA ALA A 155 -0.57 24.87 -26.01
C ALA A 155 0.23 26.03 -26.62
N PHE A 156 1.11 26.66 -25.84
CA PHE A 156 2.05 27.67 -26.33
C PHE A 156 2.96 27.14 -27.43
N VAL A 157 3.60 25.99 -27.23
CA VAL A 157 4.46 25.37 -28.23
C VAL A 157 3.65 25.04 -29.48
N LYS A 158 2.45 24.48 -29.36
CA LYS A 158 1.58 24.17 -30.51
C LYS A 158 1.23 25.42 -31.33
N GLU A 159 1.00 26.56 -30.68
CA GLU A 159 0.69 27.82 -31.37
C GLU A 159 1.94 28.46 -31.99
N LYS A 160 3.08 28.44 -31.29
CA LYS A 160 4.32 29.09 -31.72
C LYS A 160 5.26 28.19 -32.51
N TRP A 161 4.89 26.93 -32.74
CA TRP A 161 5.70 26.01 -33.52
C TRP A 161 5.73 26.44 -34.99
N VAL A 162 6.93 26.70 -35.51
CA VAL A 162 7.13 27.01 -36.92
C VAL A 162 8.01 25.93 -37.54
N ASN A 163 7.55 25.33 -38.64
CA ASN A 163 8.30 24.31 -39.35
C ASN A 163 9.20 24.93 -40.42
N ASP A 164 10.26 25.61 -39.97
CA ASP A 164 11.21 26.33 -40.84
C ASP A 164 12.36 25.44 -41.36
N GLY A 165 12.27 24.11 -41.21
CA GLY A 165 13.34 23.18 -41.56
C GLY A 165 14.56 23.17 -40.60
N ARG A 166 14.54 24.00 -39.56
CA ARG A 166 15.50 23.96 -38.43
C ARG A 166 15.32 22.68 -37.62
N ASP A 167 16.38 22.27 -36.91
CA ASP A 167 16.32 21.09 -36.05
C ASP A 167 15.32 21.29 -34.89
N PHE A 168 14.60 20.22 -34.56
CA PHE A 168 13.61 20.22 -33.48
C PHE A 168 14.21 20.71 -32.15
N SER A 169 15.46 20.37 -31.86
CA SER A 169 16.12 20.77 -30.62
C SER A 169 16.36 22.27 -30.54
N GLU A 170 16.65 22.93 -31.66
CA GLU A 170 16.93 24.37 -31.70
C GLU A 170 15.66 25.17 -31.48
N ILE A 171 14.59 24.81 -32.22
CA ILE A 171 13.27 25.43 -32.10
C ILE A 171 12.74 25.23 -30.67
N SER A 172 12.88 24.03 -30.11
CA SER A 172 12.41 23.75 -28.75
C SER A 172 13.14 24.57 -27.68
N LYS A 173 14.46 24.80 -27.83
CA LYS A 173 15.24 25.63 -26.89
C LYS A 173 14.78 27.08 -26.94
N GLU A 174 14.53 27.60 -28.14
CA GLU A 174 14.05 28.97 -28.36
C GLU A 174 12.64 29.17 -27.78
N LEU A 175 11.71 28.25 -28.04
CA LEU A 175 10.37 28.29 -27.46
C LEU A 175 10.40 28.16 -25.94
N ALA A 176 11.32 27.34 -25.39
CA ALA A 176 11.50 27.25 -23.95
C ALA A 176 12.03 28.56 -23.33
N SER A 177 12.94 29.29 -23.99
CA SER A 177 13.38 30.60 -23.50
C SER A 177 12.26 31.63 -23.60
N GLN A 178 11.52 31.65 -24.69
CA GLN A 178 10.37 32.54 -24.87
C GLN A 178 9.31 32.28 -23.80
N TRP A 179 8.96 31.01 -23.53
CA TRP A 179 8.01 30.65 -22.47
C TRP A 179 8.45 31.15 -21.08
N ARG A 180 9.75 31.06 -20.76
CA ARG A 180 10.28 31.54 -19.47
C ARG A 180 10.19 33.06 -19.35
N SER A 181 10.35 33.80 -20.45
CA SER A 181 10.21 35.26 -20.45
C SER A 181 8.77 35.76 -20.35
N LEU A 182 7.76 34.91 -20.58
CA LEU A 182 6.35 35.30 -20.44
C LEU A 182 5.97 35.54 -18.97
N THR A 183 5.11 36.53 -18.75
CA THR A 183 4.49 36.79 -17.45
C THR A 183 3.42 35.75 -17.12
N ASP A 184 3.04 35.63 -15.85
CA ASP A 184 2.01 34.66 -15.43
C ASP A 184 0.64 34.95 -16.06
N VAL A 185 0.35 36.22 -16.36
CA VAL A 185 -0.87 36.63 -17.09
C VAL A 185 -0.83 36.16 -18.54
N GLN A 186 0.33 36.21 -19.19
CA GLN A 186 0.48 35.70 -20.56
C GLN A 186 0.42 34.16 -20.59
N LYS A 187 0.99 33.50 -19.58
CA LYS A 187 0.94 32.03 -19.45
C LYS A 187 -0.47 31.52 -19.18
N SER A 188 -1.28 32.25 -18.42
CA SER A 188 -2.65 31.84 -18.09
C SER A 188 -3.57 31.82 -19.32
N ALA A 189 -3.27 32.63 -20.35
CA ALA A 189 -3.99 32.59 -21.63
C ALA A 189 -3.89 31.23 -22.35
N TYR A 190 -2.82 30.47 -22.07
CA TYR A 190 -2.61 29.13 -22.62
C TYR A 190 -3.22 28.02 -21.75
N ALA A 191 -3.86 28.35 -20.62
CA ALA A 191 -4.41 27.36 -19.72
C ALA A 191 -5.62 26.66 -20.33
N PRO A 192 -5.74 25.33 -20.19
CA PRO A 192 -6.95 24.65 -20.62
C PRO A 192 -8.15 25.19 -19.84
N SER A 193 -9.26 25.37 -20.54
CA SER A 193 -10.47 25.96 -19.97
C SER A 193 -11.03 25.05 -18.86
N SER A 194 -11.86 25.62 -17.99
CA SER A 194 -12.53 24.81 -16.96
C SER A 194 -13.44 23.75 -17.58
N GLU A 195 -14.05 24.06 -18.72
CA GLU A 195 -14.94 23.16 -19.46
C GLU A 195 -14.17 21.98 -20.05
N GLU A 196 -13.02 22.22 -20.69
CA GLU A 196 -12.16 21.15 -21.24
C GLU A 196 -11.69 20.17 -20.15
N LYS A 197 -11.39 20.69 -18.96
CA LYS A 197 -11.05 19.86 -17.80
C LYS A 197 -12.23 19.03 -17.34
N ALA A 198 -13.42 19.64 -17.23
CA ALA A 198 -14.64 18.95 -16.84
C ALA A 198 -15.01 17.85 -17.84
N GLU A 199 -15.02 18.16 -19.14
CA GLU A 199 -15.25 17.18 -20.20
C GLU A 199 -14.25 16.03 -20.16
N TYR A 200 -12.96 16.31 -19.94
CA TYR A 200 -11.97 15.25 -19.80
C TYR A 200 -12.25 14.36 -18.60
N THR A 201 -12.63 14.93 -17.46
CA THR A 201 -12.99 14.14 -16.28
C THR A 201 -14.21 13.25 -16.54
N GLU A 202 -15.25 13.77 -17.18
CA GLU A 202 -16.44 13.00 -17.55
C GLU A 202 -16.10 11.87 -18.54
N LYS A 203 -15.37 12.19 -19.61
CA LYS A 203 -14.90 11.22 -20.61
C LYS A 203 -14.04 10.13 -19.96
N LEU A 204 -13.19 10.50 -19.01
CA LEU A 204 -12.31 9.57 -18.30
C LEU A 204 -13.09 8.64 -17.37
N GLU A 205 -14.06 9.14 -16.62
CA GLU A 205 -14.91 8.31 -15.75
C GLU A 205 -15.81 7.38 -16.56
N ALA A 206 -16.42 7.88 -17.63
CA ALA A 206 -17.18 7.05 -18.57
C ALA A 206 -16.31 5.93 -19.15
N TRP A 207 -15.09 6.25 -19.59
CA TRP A 207 -14.13 5.26 -20.09
C TRP A 207 -13.76 4.20 -19.05
N LYS A 208 -13.51 4.61 -17.79
CA LYS A 208 -13.21 3.66 -16.71
C LYS A 208 -14.38 2.71 -16.46
N ALA A 209 -15.60 3.23 -16.40
CA ALA A 209 -16.81 2.46 -16.19
C ALA A 209 -17.05 1.44 -17.32
N GLU A 210 -16.96 1.88 -18.58
CA GLU A 210 -17.05 1.02 -19.76
C GLU A 210 -15.99 -0.11 -19.69
N ARG A 211 -14.74 0.23 -19.35
CA ARG A 211 -13.65 -0.75 -19.27
C ARG A 211 -13.85 -1.81 -18.20
N ILE A 212 -14.30 -1.41 -17.01
CA ILE A 212 -14.59 -2.35 -15.92
C ILE A 212 -15.74 -3.27 -16.33
N LYS A 213 -16.79 -2.74 -16.95
CA LYS A 213 -17.93 -3.53 -17.44
C LYS A 213 -17.49 -4.57 -18.47
N LEU A 214 -16.72 -4.17 -19.48
CA LEU A 214 -16.20 -5.07 -20.51
C LEU A 214 -15.25 -6.12 -19.94
N TYR A 215 -14.39 -5.75 -18.99
CA TYR A 215 -13.47 -6.70 -18.35
C TYR A 215 -14.23 -7.78 -17.58
N LYS A 216 -15.23 -7.39 -16.76
CA LYS A 216 -16.07 -8.35 -16.03
C LYS A 216 -16.85 -9.27 -16.96
N ALA A 217 -17.43 -8.73 -18.04
CA ALA A 217 -18.14 -9.54 -19.04
C ALA A 217 -17.23 -10.57 -19.74
N LYS A 218 -15.97 -10.19 -20.00
CA LYS A 218 -14.97 -11.11 -20.56
C LYS A 218 -14.57 -12.20 -19.56
N GLU A 219 -14.41 -11.86 -18.29
CA GLU A 219 -14.04 -12.81 -17.23
C GLU A 219 -15.15 -13.82 -16.96
N THR A 220 -16.42 -13.43 -17.10
CA THR A 220 -17.56 -14.37 -16.99
C THR A 220 -17.75 -15.27 -18.22
N ALA A 221 -17.24 -14.87 -19.38
CA ALA A 221 -17.40 -15.60 -20.64
C ALA A 221 -16.26 -16.59 -20.92
N ALA A 222 -15.16 -16.52 -20.14
CA ALA A 222 -14.00 -17.39 -20.25
C ALA A 222 -14.10 -18.55 -19.24
#